data_AF-A0A537K3P5-F1
#
_entry.id   AF-A0A537K3P5-F1
#
_cell.length_a   1.000
_cell.length_b   1.000
_cell.length_c   1.000
_cell.angle_alpha   90.00
_cell.angle_beta   90.00
_cell.angle_gamma   90.00
#
_symmetry.space_group_name_H-M   'P 1'
#
loop_
_entity.id
_entity.type
_entity.pdbx_description
1 polymer ?
#
loop_
_entity_poly.entity_id
_entity_poly.type
_entity_poly.pdbx_seq_one_letter_code
_entity_poly.pdbx_strand_id
1 'polypeptide(L)'
;MADNGVSRRGLFKTVWGAAGATTLAGFSGAVEAHDLRPGDPAYRFDKYEAIVNRKVRIRQLYAWPNIQNPIIYPNISNGLNGFQFSYNIPADQIQVVVQAYSSANGAMYDDHIWEKYKLGEALGVKDPSTGAPATRNLWYKSKITDQEVSSPPKERNHPYYSDTSIEGLQRRGVLFLI
;
A
#
# COMPACT_ATOMS: atom_id res chain seq x y z
N MET A 1 -23.36 -25.69 32.13
CA MET A 1 -22.42 -26.23 31.12
C MET A 1 -23.12 -26.21 29.77
N ALA A 2 -22.39 -25.78 28.74
CA ALA A 2 -22.74 -25.68 27.32
C ALA A 2 -23.66 -24.52 26.88
N ASP A 3 -22.98 -23.40 26.60
CA ASP A 3 -23.27 -22.39 25.57
C ASP A 3 -23.29 -23.05 24.18
N ASN A 4 -24.15 -22.56 23.27
CA ASN A 4 -24.01 -22.69 21.82
C ASN A 4 -24.90 -21.67 21.09
N GLY A 5 -24.39 -20.43 21.04
CA GLY A 5 -24.17 -19.76 19.76
C GLY A 5 -25.39 -19.20 19.04
N VAL A 6 -25.76 -17.96 19.40
CA VAL A 6 -26.49 -17.07 18.50
C VAL A 6 -25.62 -16.83 17.25
N SER A 7 -25.93 -17.55 16.17
CA SER A 7 -25.32 -17.36 14.87
C SER A 7 -25.62 -15.94 14.37
N ARG A 8 -24.59 -15.20 13.96
CA ARG A 8 -24.62 -13.85 13.36
C ARG A 8 -25.42 -13.76 12.04
N ARG A 9 -26.15 -14.81 11.64
CA ARG A 9 -26.98 -14.87 10.43
C ARG A 9 -28.48 -14.64 10.67
N GLY A 10 -28.89 -14.33 11.91
CA GLY A 10 -30.32 -14.20 12.26
C GLY A 10 -30.93 -12.80 12.23
N LEU A 11 -30.17 -11.73 11.96
CA LEU A 11 -30.58 -10.38 12.41
C LEU A 11 -31.15 -9.42 11.37
N PHE A 12 -31.54 -9.88 10.17
CA PHE A 12 -32.20 -8.99 9.21
C PHE A 12 -33.40 -9.64 8.53
N LYS A 13 -34.53 -9.68 9.26
CA LYS A 13 -35.88 -9.80 8.69
C LYS A 13 -36.76 -8.67 9.24
N THR A 14 -36.88 -7.60 8.44
CA THR A 14 -38.07 -6.74 8.20
C THR A 14 -38.57 -5.90 9.40
N VAL A 15 -38.88 -4.59 9.31
CA VAL A 15 -40.08 -4.00 8.66
C VAL A 15 -40.03 -2.45 8.53
N TRP A 16 -40.29 -1.96 7.31
CA TRP A 16 -41.10 -0.81 6.81
C TRP A 16 -41.22 0.56 7.53
N GLY A 17 -41.00 1.63 6.75
CA GLY A 17 -41.51 2.99 6.95
C GLY A 17 -41.27 3.86 5.69
N ALA A 18 -42.30 4.52 5.16
CA ALA A 18 -42.43 4.96 3.77
C ALA A 18 -41.78 6.32 3.38
N ALA A 19 -41.62 6.48 2.06
CA ALA A 19 -41.58 7.70 1.22
C ALA A 19 -40.22 8.10 0.60
N GLY A 20 -40.11 7.86 -0.71
CA GLY A 20 -39.03 8.39 -1.57
C GLY A 20 -38.51 7.38 -2.59
N ALA A 21 -39.34 6.97 -3.56
CA ALA A 21 -38.87 6.14 -4.67
C ALA A 21 -38.02 6.97 -5.65
N THR A 22 -36.71 7.05 -5.39
CA THR A 22 -35.71 7.32 -6.43
C THR A 22 -35.22 5.97 -6.96
N THR A 23 -35.45 5.72 -8.23
CA THR A 23 -34.99 4.54 -8.95
C THR A 23 -33.47 4.56 -9.07
N LEU A 24 -32.77 3.97 -8.09
CA LEU A 24 -31.39 3.50 -8.26
C LEU A 24 -31.43 2.18 -9.05
N ALA A 25 -31.74 2.27 -10.35
CA ALA A 25 -31.58 1.17 -11.28
C ALA A 25 -30.13 1.22 -11.80
N GLY A 26 -29.25 0.45 -11.16
CA GLY A 26 -27.88 0.24 -11.64
C GLY A 26 -26.94 -0.13 -10.51
N PHE A 27 -26.48 -1.38 -10.53
CA PHE A 27 -25.48 -1.98 -9.62
C PHE A 27 -26.00 -2.54 -8.29
N SER A 28 -26.96 -3.47 -8.36
CA SER A 28 -27.14 -4.51 -7.33
C SER A 28 -26.37 -5.78 -7.74
N GLY A 29 -25.05 -5.65 -7.92
CA GLY A 29 -24.17 -6.80 -7.77
C GLY A 29 -23.85 -6.92 -6.28
N ALA A 30 -24.09 -8.08 -5.67
CA ALA A 30 -23.47 -8.36 -4.38
C ALA A 30 -21.96 -8.21 -4.58
N VAL A 31 -21.34 -7.23 -3.92
CA VAL A 31 -19.88 -7.15 -3.84
C VAL A 31 -19.48 -8.27 -2.90
N GLU A 32 -19.28 -9.47 -3.44
CA GLU A 32 -18.58 -10.49 -2.70
C GLU A 32 -17.15 -10.00 -2.48
N ALA A 33 -16.71 -10.01 -1.22
CA ALA A 33 -15.28 -9.96 -0.93
C ALA A 33 -14.67 -11.22 -1.52
N HIS A 34 -14.16 -11.10 -2.75
CA HIS A 34 -13.64 -12.25 -3.48
C HIS A 34 -12.26 -12.59 -2.91
N ASP A 35 -12.19 -13.66 -2.12
CA ASP A 35 -10.93 -14.27 -1.71
C ASP A 35 -10.31 -14.98 -2.93
N LEU A 36 -9.65 -14.16 -3.76
CA LEU A 36 -9.00 -14.60 -4.99
C LEU A 36 -7.91 -15.63 -4.66
N ARG A 37 -8.08 -16.85 -5.14
CA ARG A 37 -7.09 -17.93 -4.96
C ARG A 37 -6.02 -17.85 -6.06
N PRO A 38 -4.82 -18.43 -5.86
CA PRO A 38 -3.78 -18.53 -6.89
C PRO A 38 -4.25 -19.06 -8.25
N GLY A 39 -5.21 -19.99 -8.26
CA GLY A 39 -5.79 -20.54 -9.50
C GLY A 39 -6.89 -19.68 -10.13
N ASP A 40 -7.32 -18.59 -9.50
CA ASP A 40 -8.34 -17.69 -10.04
C ASP A 40 -7.72 -16.80 -11.14
N PRO A 41 -8.27 -16.82 -12.38
CA PRO A 41 -7.78 -15.96 -13.46
C PRO A 41 -7.76 -14.47 -13.11
N ALA A 42 -8.65 -14.00 -12.22
CA ALA A 42 -8.67 -12.61 -11.78
C ALA A 42 -7.53 -12.28 -10.81
N TYR A 43 -6.96 -13.27 -10.11
CA TYR A 43 -5.79 -13.07 -9.25
C TYR A 43 -4.50 -12.84 -10.04
N ARG A 44 -4.42 -13.35 -11.28
CA ARG A 44 -3.26 -13.22 -12.17
C ARG A 44 -1.94 -13.66 -11.50
N PHE A 45 -1.97 -14.77 -10.77
CA PHE A 45 -0.84 -15.24 -9.96
C PHE A 45 0.49 -15.34 -10.74
N ASP A 46 0.45 -15.83 -11.98
CA ASP A 46 1.67 -15.93 -12.80
C ASP A 46 2.36 -14.58 -13.02
N LYS A 47 1.58 -13.48 -13.12
CA LYS A 47 2.14 -12.13 -13.23
C LYS A 47 2.80 -11.70 -11.94
N TYR A 48 2.17 -11.98 -10.80
CA TYR A 48 2.74 -11.73 -9.49
C TYR A 48 4.07 -12.47 -9.35
N GLU A 49 4.07 -13.79 -9.60
CA GLU A 49 5.25 -14.66 -9.54
C GLU A 49 6.38 -14.18 -10.46
N ALA A 50 6.06 -13.80 -11.70
CA ALA A 50 7.06 -13.29 -12.64
C ALA A 50 7.76 -12.01 -12.14
N ILE A 51 7.02 -11.15 -11.42
CA ILE A 51 7.55 -9.92 -10.84
C ILE A 51 8.42 -10.25 -9.61
N VAL A 52 7.89 -11.00 -8.64
CA VAL A 52 8.59 -11.25 -7.37
C VAL A 52 9.80 -12.18 -7.52
N ASN A 53 9.77 -13.12 -8.49
CA ASN A 53 10.85 -14.08 -8.72
C ASN A 53 11.83 -13.68 -9.83
N ARG A 54 11.78 -12.44 -10.34
CA ARG A 54 12.71 -11.98 -11.37
C ARG A 54 14.16 -12.24 -10.95
N LYS A 55 15.02 -12.67 -11.89
CA LYS A 55 16.43 -12.95 -11.60
C LYS A 55 17.20 -11.63 -11.45
N VAL A 56 17.72 -11.40 -10.25
CA VAL A 56 18.54 -10.24 -9.90
C VAL A 56 19.70 -10.66 -9.01
N ARG A 57 20.74 -9.83 -8.95
CA ARG A 57 21.89 -10.07 -8.07
C ARG A 57 21.57 -9.85 -6.60
N ILE A 58 20.78 -8.83 -6.28
CA ILE A 58 20.43 -8.46 -4.90
C ILE A 58 18.93 -8.52 -4.72
N ARG A 59 18.48 -9.23 -3.67
CA ARG A 59 17.08 -9.25 -3.22
C ARG A 59 17.01 -8.80 -1.77
N GLN A 60 16.09 -7.89 -1.49
CA GLN A 60 15.74 -7.48 -0.14
C GLN A 60 14.24 -7.63 0.04
N LEU A 61 13.84 -8.28 1.14
CA LEU A 61 12.45 -8.38 1.56
C LEU A 61 12.30 -7.65 2.89
N TYR A 62 11.36 -6.73 2.93
CA TYR A 62 10.97 -6.04 4.16
C TYR A 62 9.56 -6.47 4.55
N ALA A 63 9.43 -7.05 5.74
CA ALA A 63 8.14 -7.27 6.37
C ALA A 63 7.74 -6.01 7.13
N TRP A 64 6.57 -5.47 6.84
CA TRP A 64 6.08 -4.25 7.46
C TRP A 64 4.70 -4.46 8.09
N PRO A 65 4.64 -4.80 9.39
CA PRO A 65 3.37 -5.00 10.10
C PRO A 65 2.76 -3.73 10.68
N ASN A 66 3.57 -2.69 10.92
CA ASN A 66 3.19 -1.56 11.76
C ASN A 66 3.38 -0.22 11.06
N ILE A 67 2.27 0.45 10.77
CA ILE A 67 2.27 1.77 10.13
C ILE A 67 3.03 2.84 10.92
N GLN A 68 3.14 2.69 12.24
CA GLN A 68 3.89 3.59 13.11
C GLN A 68 5.40 3.36 13.09
N ASN A 69 5.91 2.51 12.19
CA ASN A 69 7.33 2.31 11.99
C ASN A 69 7.83 3.06 10.74
N PRO A 70 8.06 4.39 10.81
CA PRO A 70 8.48 5.17 9.66
C PRO A 70 9.93 4.90 9.24
N ILE A 71 10.72 4.16 10.03
CA ILE A 71 12.14 3.90 9.72
C ILE A 71 12.33 2.99 8.51
N ILE A 72 11.28 2.27 8.10
CA ILE A 72 11.37 1.36 6.96
C ILE A 72 11.77 2.08 5.67
N TYR A 73 11.22 3.27 5.41
CA TYR A 73 11.49 4.03 4.20
C TYR A 73 12.94 4.52 4.08
N PRO A 74 13.53 5.20 5.08
CA PRO A 74 14.94 5.56 5.02
C PRO A 74 15.85 4.33 5.00
N ASN A 75 15.47 3.21 5.64
CA ASN A 75 16.25 1.97 5.55
C ASN A 75 16.26 1.38 4.13
N ILE A 76 15.12 1.38 3.44
CA ILE A 76 15.03 0.96 2.04
C ILE A 76 15.89 1.87 1.16
N SER A 77 15.73 3.19 1.30
CA SER A 77 16.50 4.18 0.53
C SER A 77 18.01 4.01 0.76
N ASN A 78 18.43 3.81 2.02
CA ASN A 78 19.82 3.55 2.37
C ASN A 78 20.33 2.23 1.75
N GLY A 79 19.53 1.16 1.77
CA GLY A 79 19.88 -0.11 1.12
C GLY A 79 20.09 0.04 -0.39
N LEU A 80 19.13 0.66 -1.08
CA LEU A 80 19.23 0.96 -2.51
C LEU A 80 20.49 1.78 -2.82
N ASN A 81 20.74 2.85 -2.06
CA ASN A 81 21.91 3.70 -2.23
C ASN A 81 23.22 2.96 -1.97
N GLY A 82 23.27 2.13 -0.92
CA GLY A 82 24.44 1.31 -0.61
C GLY A 82 24.80 0.38 -1.76
N PHE A 83 23.83 -0.41 -2.24
CA PHE A 83 24.08 -1.33 -3.36
C PHE A 83 24.42 -0.60 -4.65
N GLN A 84 23.68 0.45 -4.99
CA GLN A 84 23.89 1.17 -6.24
C GLN A 84 25.23 1.92 -6.26
N PHE A 85 25.56 2.66 -5.20
CA PHE A 85 26.70 3.58 -5.22
C PHE A 85 27.97 3.04 -4.57
N SER A 86 27.85 2.24 -3.50
CA SER A 86 29.03 1.71 -2.80
C SER A 86 29.49 0.38 -3.40
N TYR A 87 28.55 -0.45 -3.84
CA TYR A 87 28.84 -1.77 -4.42
C TYR A 87 28.73 -1.81 -5.95
N ASN A 88 28.41 -0.68 -6.58
CA ASN A 88 28.29 -0.53 -8.04
C ASN A 88 27.37 -1.59 -8.67
N ILE A 89 26.26 -1.90 -8.01
CA ILE A 89 25.25 -2.81 -8.53
C ILE A 89 24.29 -2.01 -9.44
N PRO A 90 24.10 -2.41 -10.71
CA PRO A 90 23.11 -1.78 -11.57
C PRO A 90 21.72 -1.78 -10.95
N ALA A 91 20.95 -0.70 -11.12
CA ALA A 91 19.63 -0.57 -10.49
C ALA A 91 18.65 -1.68 -10.90
N ASP A 92 18.73 -2.15 -12.14
CA ASP A 92 17.94 -3.27 -12.65
C ASP A 92 18.32 -4.62 -12.02
N GLN A 93 19.48 -4.72 -11.35
CA GLN A 93 19.97 -5.90 -10.63
C GLN A 93 19.69 -5.86 -9.11
N ILE A 94 18.93 -4.87 -8.64
CA ILE A 94 18.49 -4.74 -7.25
C ILE A 94 16.97 -4.87 -7.21
N GLN A 95 16.46 -5.81 -6.42
CA GLN A 95 15.03 -5.93 -6.15
C GLN A 95 14.77 -5.73 -4.67
N VAL A 96 13.85 -4.81 -4.38
CA VAL A 96 13.33 -4.62 -3.03
C VAL A 96 11.83 -4.87 -3.07
N VAL A 97 11.38 -5.78 -2.21
CA VAL A 97 9.97 -6.08 -1.99
C VAL A 97 9.62 -5.70 -0.56
N VAL A 98 8.51 -5.00 -0.39
CA VAL A 98 7.93 -4.66 0.90
C VAL A 98 6.59 -5.35 0.99
N GLN A 99 6.44 -6.28 1.92
CA GLN A 99 5.14 -6.83 2.28
C GLN A 99 4.56 -5.97 3.39
N ALA A 100 3.61 -5.10 3.05
CA ALA A 100 2.82 -4.37 4.02
C ALA A 100 1.66 -5.25 4.48
N TYR A 101 1.48 -5.40 5.78
CA TYR A 101 0.37 -6.18 6.33
C TYR A 101 -0.06 -5.60 7.68
N SER A 102 -1.18 -6.07 8.23
CA SER A 102 -1.79 -5.50 9.44
C SER A 102 -2.00 -3.99 9.28
N SER A 103 -1.62 -3.14 10.25
CA SER A 103 -1.88 -1.70 10.18
C SER A 103 -1.12 -1.00 9.05
N ALA A 104 0.04 -1.52 8.65
CA ALA A 104 0.83 -0.94 7.56
C ALA A 104 0.14 -1.02 6.19
N ASN A 105 -0.80 -1.95 6.00
CA ASN A 105 -1.63 -2.00 4.79
C ASN A 105 -2.36 -0.66 4.56
N GLY A 106 -2.70 0.06 5.64
CA GLY A 106 -3.29 1.40 5.57
C GLY A 106 -2.49 2.40 4.70
N ALA A 107 -1.16 2.27 4.66
CA ALA A 107 -0.30 3.15 3.85
C ALA A 107 -0.30 2.81 2.35
N MET A 108 -0.96 1.75 1.92
CA MET A 108 -1.05 1.34 0.51
C MET A 108 -2.28 1.93 -0.20
N TYR A 109 -3.17 2.56 0.55
CA TYR A 109 -4.36 3.21 0.02
C TYR A 109 -4.14 4.70 -0.25
N ASP A 110 -4.91 5.23 -1.19
CA ASP A 110 -4.89 6.64 -1.56
C ASP A 110 -5.60 7.54 -0.53
N ASP A 111 -5.49 8.85 -0.76
CA ASP A 111 -6.10 9.86 0.10
C ASP A 111 -7.63 9.74 0.18
N HIS A 112 -8.28 9.25 -0.89
CA HIS A 112 -9.73 9.06 -0.91
C HIS A 112 -10.17 8.01 0.13
N ILE A 113 -9.46 6.88 0.21
CA ILE A 113 -9.74 5.85 1.21
C ILE A 113 -9.40 6.36 2.62
N TRP A 114 -8.29 7.09 2.78
CA TRP A 114 -7.91 7.69 4.06
C TRP A 114 -8.99 8.62 4.62
N GLU A 115 -9.51 9.50 3.77
CA GLU A 115 -10.57 10.44 4.14
C GLU A 115 -11.88 9.70 4.42
N LYS A 116 -12.32 8.85 3.48
CA LYS A 116 -13.62 8.15 3.54
C LYS A 116 -13.75 7.26 4.78
N TYR A 117 -12.69 6.53 5.12
CA TYR A 117 -12.69 5.58 6.23
C TYR A 117 -11.99 6.11 7.48
N LYS A 118 -11.60 7.38 7.50
CA LYS A 118 -10.90 8.04 8.62
C LYS A 118 -9.71 7.22 9.11
N LEU A 119 -8.87 6.74 8.18
CA LEU A 119 -7.78 5.83 8.52
C LEU A 119 -6.78 6.43 9.51
N GLY A 120 -6.56 7.74 9.50
CA GLY A 120 -5.71 8.38 10.51
C GLY A 120 -6.26 8.26 11.93
N GLU A 121 -7.58 8.35 12.10
CA GLU A 121 -8.22 8.14 13.41
C GLU A 121 -8.14 6.66 13.80
N ALA A 122 -8.52 5.76 12.89
CA ALA A 122 -8.56 4.32 13.12
C ALA A 122 -7.17 3.71 13.42
N LEU A 123 -6.11 4.24 12.80
CA LEU A 123 -4.74 3.75 12.92
C LEU A 123 -3.88 4.59 13.88
N GLY A 124 -4.46 5.61 14.53
CA GLY A 124 -3.74 6.49 15.43
C GLY A 124 -2.62 7.28 14.75
N VAL A 125 -2.79 7.63 13.48
CA VAL A 125 -1.84 8.41 12.68
C VAL A 125 -2.29 9.86 12.69
N LYS A 126 -1.41 10.73 13.20
CA LYS A 126 -1.66 12.18 13.27
C LYS A 126 -0.93 12.90 12.15
N ASP A 127 -1.57 13.91 11.58
CA ASP A 127 -0.92 14.86 10.71
C ASP A 127 0.10 15.67 11.53
N PRO A 128 1.40 15.64 11.18
CA PRO A 128 2.43 16.34 11.93
C PRO A 128 2.26 17.87 11.92
N SER A 129 1.56 18.43 10.93
CA SER A 129 1.35 19.88 10.81
C SER A 129 0.22 20.41 11.68
N THR A 130 -0.80 19.59 11.96
CA THR A 130 -2.00 20.02 12.71
C THR A 130 -2.19 19.30 14.05
N GLY A 131 -1.54 18.15 14.23
CA GLY A 131 -1.75 17.27 15.39
C GLY A 131 -3.10 16.52 15.38
N ALA A 132 -3.97 16.79 14.41
CA ALA A 132 -5.23 16.10 14.21
C ALA A 132 -5.01 14.72 13.55
N PRO A 133 -6.00 13.80 13.61
CA PRO A 133 -5.95 12.57 12.82
C PRO A 133 -5.73 12.89 11.33
N ALA A 134 -4.82 12.15 10.68
CA ALA A 134 -4.51 12.36 9.28
C ALA A 134 -5.69 11.96 8.38
N THR A 135 -6.06 12.85 7.47
CA THR A 135 -7.11 12.62 6.46
C THR A 135 -6.56 12.13 5.12
N ARG A 136 -5.23 12.00 5.01
CA ARG A 136 -4.51 11.62 3.80
C ARG A 136 -3.35 10.69 4.12
N ASN A 137 -2.85 9.99 3.11
CA ASN A 137 -1.70 9.14 3.25
C ASN A 137 -0.41 9.98 3.36
N LEU A 138 0.17 10.02 4.56
CA LEU A 138 1.34 10.85 4.85
C LEU A 138 2.64 10.39 4.16
N TRP A 139 2.68 9.16 3.67
CA TRP A 139 3.90 8.54 3.12
C TRP A 139 3.85 8.33 1.62
N TYR A 140 2.69 8.46 0.99
CA TYR A 140 2.50 8.09 -0.40
C TYR A 140 3.25 9.04 -1.35
N LYS A 141 2.87 10.32 -1.29
CA LYS A 141 3.20 11.30 -2.31
C LYS A 141 4.68 11.72 -2.28
N SER A 142 5.33 11.63 -3.43
CA SER A 142 6.66 12.18 -3.67
C SER A 142 6.62 13.70 -3.77
N LYS A 143 7.68 14.34 -3.29
CA LYS A 143 7.91 15.78 -3.50
C LYS A 143 8.54 16.08 -4.86
N ILE A 144 8.96 15.05 -5.58
CA ILE A 144 9.59 15.12 -6.89
C ILE A 144 8.56 14.71 -7.93
N THR A 145 8.31 15.58 -8.90
CA THR A 145 7.39 15.33 -10.00
C THR A 145 8.02 14.45 -11.06
N ASP A 146 7.22 13.68 -11.80
CA ASP A 146 7.74 12.78 -12.84
C ASP A 146 8.41 13.55 -13.99
N GLN A 147 7.95 14.78 -14.26
CA GLN A 147 8.58 15.67 -15.24
C GLN A 147 10.03 16.01 -14.88
N GLU A 148 10.36 16.10 -13.59
CA GLU A 148 11.70 16.41 -13.11
C GLU A 148 12.67 15.22 -13.27
N VAL A 149 12.17 13.99 -13.45
CA VAL A 149 12.98 12.76 -13.40
C VAL A 149 12.55 11.69 -14.41
N SER A 150 12.31 12.07 -15.67
CA SER A 150 12.04 11.11 -16.77
C SER A 150 13.10 10.01 -16.94
N SER A 151 14.31 10.23 -16.43
CA SER A 151 15.35 9.21 -16.27
C SER A 151 16.06 9.39 -14.92
N PRO A 152 16.58 8.31 -14.29
CA PRO A 152 17.34 8.43 -13.05
C PRO A 152 18.51 9.43 -13.18
N PRO A 153 18.62 10.44 -12.30
CA PRO A 153 19.70 11.41 -12.34
C PRO A 153 21.09 10.76 -12.17
N LYS A 154 22.11 11.29 -12.84
CA LYS A 154 23.49 10.76 -12.70
C LYS A 154 24.13 11.13 -11.36
N GLU A 155 23.75 12.28 -10.82
CA GLU A 155 24.34 12.83 -9.60
C GLU A 155 23.76 12.14 -8.36
N ARG A 156 24.63 11.50 -7.57
CA ARG A 156 24.25 10.75 -6.37
C ARG A 156 23.54 11.61 -5.31
N ASN A 157 23.90 12.89 -5.20
CA ASN A 157 23.33 13.84 -4.24
C ASN A 157 22.00 14.44 -4.71
N HIS A 158 21.50 14.07 -5.90
CA HIS A 158 20.20 14.53 -6.36
C HIS A 158 19.08 14.06 -5.40
N PRO A 159 18.09 14.91 -5.07
CA PRO A 159 16.99 14.57 -4.14
C PRO A 159 16.25 13.27 -4.46
N TYR A 160 16.26 12.85 -5.72
CA TYR A 160 15.76 11.55 -6.20
C TYR A 160 16.28 10.37 -5.37
N TYR A 161 17.55 10.39 -4.97
CA TYR A 161 18.16 9.31 -4.21
C TYR A 161 17.92 9.40 -2.71
N SER A 162 17.35 10.50 -2.22
CA SER A 162 16.96 10.72 -0.83
C SER A 162 15.43 10.74 -0.63
N ASP A 163 14.65 10.57 -1.69
CA ASP A 163 13.19 10.52 -1.59
C ASP A 163 12.74 9.21 -0.95
N THR A 164 12.14 9.33 0.22
CA THR A 164 11.64 8.21 1.04
C THR A 164 10.12 8.08 1.00
N SER A 165 9.44 8.80 0.10
CA SER A 165 8.03 8.55 -0.16
C SER A 165 7.82 7.19 -0.84
N ILE A 166 6.63 6.61 -0.74
CA ILE A 166 6.28 5.37 -1.44
C ILE A 166 6.43 5.56 -2.95
N GLU A 167 5.91 6.65 -3.52
CA GLU A 167 6.08 6.97 -4.95
C GLU A 167 7.57 7.11 -5.33
N GLY A 168 8.37 7.80 -4.52
CA GLY A 168 9.81 7.97 -4.75
C GLY A 168 10.56 6.64 -4.75
N LEU A 169 10.23 5.75 -3.81
CA LEU A 169 10.79 4.41 -3.74
C LEU A 169 10.29 3.52 -4.88
N GLN A 170 9.01 3.59 -5.26
CA GLN A 170 8.45 2.88 -6.40
C GLN A 170 9.11 3.30 -7.71
N ARG A 171 9.40 4.59 -7.88
CA ARG A 171 10.15 5.13 -9.02
C ARG A 171 11.56 4.53 -9.13
N ARG A 172 12.13 4.12 -8.00
CA ARG A 172 13.41 3.39 -7.92
C ARG A 172 13.27 1.87 -8.01
N GLY A 173 12.08 1.36 -8.33
CA GLY A 173 11.81 -0.06 -8.55
C GLY A 173 11.45 -0.85 -7.29
N VAL A 174 11.12 -0.19 -6.17
CA VAL A 174 10.61 -0.87 -4.98
C VAL A 174 9.18 -1.35 -5.21
N LEU A 175 8.91 -2.60 -4.87
CA LEU A 175 7.58 -3.20 -4.97
C LEU A 175 6.93 -3.21 -3.59
N PHE A 176 5.81 -2.51 -3.43
CA PHE A 176 4.99 -2.58 -2.24
C PHE A 176 3.79 -3.50 -2.49
N LEU A 177 3.65 -4.53 -1.67
CA LEU A 177 2.63 -5.57 -1.78
C LEU A 177 1.68 -5.49 -0.58
N ILE A 178 0.40 -5.77 -0.86
CA ILE A 178 -0.70 -5.87 0.10
C ILE A 178 -1.17 -7.31 0.26
#